data_AF-A0A379T0V9-F1
#
_entry.id   AF-A0A379T0V9-F1
#
_cell.length_a   1.000
_cell.length_b   1.000
_cell.length_c   1.000
_cell.angle_alpha   90.00
_cell.angle_beta   90.00
_cell.angle_gamma   90.00
#
_symmetry.space_group_name_H-M   'P 1'
#
loop_
_entity.id
_entity.type
_entity.pdbx_description
1 polymer ?
#
loop_
_entity_poly.entity_id
_entity_poly.type
_entity_poly.pdbx_seq_one_letter_code
_entity_poly.pdbx_strand_id
1 'polypeptide(L)'
;MAVSLGLIGTFMGLTDMVSAISGSLGGEGDLAAKMGAMISSISSALTAMSFAFLTSILGVTVSVLLLVSLNFWEFYYETENNAEKMSGNIPSENELNALLNRITLLEEINTNIANKLIYIPENTELAELLVVNNNAMAENLIQINTTIKNIGKNNKSIY
;
A
#
# COMPACT_ATOMS: atom_id res chain seq x y z
N MET A 1 7.11 3.95 -27.12
CA MET A 1 6.76 2.87 -28.09
C MET A 1 5.73 1.90 -27.53
N ALA A 2 5.83 1.45 -26.27
CA ALA A 2 4.85 0.51 -25.68
C ALA A 2 3.41 1.07 -25.57
N VAL A 3 3.23 2.37 -25.25
CA VAL A 3 1.89 3.02 -25.30
C VAL A 3 1.26 2.93 -26.70
N SER A 4 2.04 3.19 -27.75
CA SER A 4 1.55 3.16 -29.14
C SER A 4 1.09 1.77 -29.57
N LEU A 5 1.76 0.71 -29.11
CA LEU A 5 1.32 -0.68 -29.31
C LEU A 5 0.00 -0.98 -28.59
N GLY A 6 -0.17 -0.45 -27.37
CA GLY A 6 -1.46 -0.55 -26.66
C GLY A 6 -2.61 0.13 -27.41
N LEU A 7 -2.36 1.30 -28.01
CA LEU A 7 -3.34 2.01 -28.83
C LEU A 7 -3.73 1.26 -30.11
N ILE A 8 -2.78 0.56 -30.75
CA ILE A 8 -3.07 -0.29 -31.91
C ILE A 8 -3.97 -1.46 -31.51
N GLY A 9 -3.70 -2.11 -30.37
CA GLY A 9 -4.57 -3.17 -29.82
C GLY A 9 -5.98 -2.68 -29.53
N THR A 10 -6.12 -1.47 -28.97
CA THR A 10 -7.41 -0.82 -28.75
C THR A 10 -8.16 -0.57 -30.07
N PHE A 11 -7.47 -0.08 -31.10
CA PHE A 11 -8.07 0.16 -32.41
C PHE A 11 -8.57 -1.15 -33.05
N MET A 12 -7.79 -2.23 -32.95
CA MET A 12 -8.20 -3.55 -33.43
C MET A 12 -9.45 -4.06 -32.69
N GLY A 13 -9.46 -4.03 -31.35
CA GLY A 13 -10.62 -4.50 -30.58
C GLY A 13 -11.88 -3.67 -30.81
N LEU A 14 -11.76 -2.35 -31.04
CA LEU A 14 -12.91 -1.52 -31.44
C LEU A 14 -13.44 -1.85 -32.84
N THR A 15 -12.55 -2.16 -33.79
CA THR A 15 -12.94 -2.57 -35.15
C THR A 15 -13.69 -3.90 -35.13
N ASP A 16 -13.24 -4.85 -34.32
CA ASP A 16 -13.89 -6.15 -34.13
C ASP A 16 -15.25 -6.00 -33.43
N MET A 17 -15.35 -5.10 -32.44
CA MET A 17 -16.60 -4.78 -31.76
C MET A 17 -17.66 -4.24 -32.72
N VAL A 18 -17.29 -3.27 -33.58
CA VAL A 18 -18.19 -2.68 -34.58
C VAL A 18 -18.65 -3.73 -35.58
N SER A 19 -17.75 -4.64 -35.99
CA SER A 19 -18.05 -5.73 -36.91
C SER A 19 -19.01 -6.76 -36.31
N ALA A 20 -18.86 -7.10 -35.03
CA ALA A 20 -19.77 -8.01 -34.33
C ALA A 20 -21.19 -7.43 -34.22
N ILE A 21 -21.31 -6.13 -33.92
CA ILE A 21 -22.61 -5.45 -33.77
C ILE A 21 -23.31 -5.30 -35.12
N SER A 22 -22.57 -4.91 -36.17
CA SER A 22 -23.13 -4.75 -37.52
C SER A 22 -23.63 -6.07 -38.10
N GLY A 23 -22.94 -7.18 -37.83
CA GLY A 23 -23.37 -8.53 -38.20
C GLY A 23 -24.69 -8.96 -37.56
N SER A 24 -25.03 -8.42 -36.38
CA SER A 24 -26.29 -8.71 -35.68
C SER A 24 -27.50 -7.98 -36.27
N LEU A 25 -27.26 -6.79 -36.85
CA LEU A 25 -28.30 -5.88 -37.34
C LEU A 25 -28.75 -6.20 -38.77
N GLY A 26 -27.89 -6.87 -39.56
CA GLY A 26 -28.15 -7.23 -40.96
C GLY A 26 -28.80 -8.60 -41.20
N GLY A 27 -29.18 -9.34 -40.15
CA GLY A 27 -29.69 -10.72 -40.28
C GLY A 27 -31.20 -10.80 -40.54
N GLU A 28 -31.60 -11.48 -41.62
CA GLU A 28 -32.98 -11.93 -41.89
C GLU A 28 -33.33 -13.14 -41.00
N GLY A 29 -34.45 -13.10 -40.26
CA GLY A 29 -34.88 -14.23 -39.42
C GLY A 29 -36.03 -13.93 -38.45
N ASP A 30 -36.67 -14.98 -37.97
CA ASP A 30 -37.74 -14.93 -36.96
C ASP A 30 -37.24 -14.36 -35.62
N LEU A 31 -38.14 -13.85 -34.77
CA LEU A 31 -37.80 -13.05 -33.58
C LEU A 31 -36.81 -13.77 -32.64
N ALA A 32 -36.94 -15.08 -32.48
CA ALA A 32 -36.05 -15.91 -31.67
C ALA A 32 -34.64 -16.02 -32.27
N ALA A 33 -34.52 -16.15 -33.60
CA ALA A 33 -33.24 -16.17 -34.29
C ALA A 33 -32.53 -14.81 -34.19
N LYS A 34 -33.31 -13.72 -34.26
CA LYS A 34 -32.82 -12.36 -34.09
C LYS A 34 -32.33 -12.08 -32.67
N MET A 35 -33.03 -12.57 -31.65
CA MET A 35 -32.57 -12.52 -30.26
C MET A 35 -31.28 -13.33 -30.04
N GLY A 36 -31.18 -14.53 -30.63
CA GLY A 36 -29.96 -15.36 -30.56
C GLY A 36 -28.76 -14.66 -31.21
N ALA A 37 -28.94 -14.08 -32.39
CA ALA A 37 -27.91 -13.31 -33.08
C ALA A 37 -27.49 -12.06 -32.27
N MET A 38 -28.44 -11.36 -31.67
CA MET A 38 -28.16 -10.19 -30.83
C MET A 38 -27.33 -10.55 -29.59
N ILE A 39 -27.69 -11.62 -28.87
CA ILE A 39 -26.95 -12.09 -27.70
C ILE A 39 -25.53 -12.51 -28.09
N SER A 40 -25.39 -13.25 -29.20
CA SER A 40 -24.08 -13.68 -29.71
C SER A 40 -23.19 -12.50 -30.08
N SER A 41 -23.74 -11.50 -30.76
CA SER A 41 -23.00 -10.30 -31.14
C SER A 41 -22.64 -9.40 -29.97
N ILE A 42 -23.50 -9.28 -28.95
CA ILE A 42 -23.16 -8.58 -27.70
C ILE A 42 -22.02 -9.30 -27.00
N SER A 43 -22.08 -10.63 -26.91
CA SER A 43 -21.01 -11.42 -26.30
C SER A 43 -19.69 -11.24 -27.05
N SER A 44 -19.71 -11.29 -28.38
CA SER A 44 -18.53 -11.07 -29.23
C SER A 44 -17.98 -9.64 -29.10
N ALA A 45 -18.87 -8.63 -29.06
CA ALA A 45 -18.51 -7.23 -28.84
C ALA A 45 -17.85 -7.01 -27.48
N LEU A 46 -18.35 -7.66 -26.43
CA LEU A 46 -17.78 -7.64 -25.08
C LEU A 46 -16.37 -8.24 -25.04
N THR A 47 -16.14 -9.36 -25.72
CA THR A 47 -14.81 -9.97 -25.83
C THR A 47 -13.83 -9.04 -26.55
N ALA A 48 -14.25 -8.44 -27.67
CA ALA A 48 -13.43 -7.50 -28.44
C ALA A 48 -13.10 -6.22 -27.64
N MET A 49 -14.07 -5.72 -26.87
CA MET A 49 -13.88 -4.59 -25.95
C MET A 49 -12.91 -4.95 -24.81
N SER A 50 -13.02 -6.15 -24.23
CA SER A 50 -12.11 -6.64 -23.19
C SER A 50 -10.67 -6.74 -23.70
N PHE A 51 -10.48 -7.22 -24.93
CA PHE A 51 -9.17 -7.24 -25.60
C PHE A 51 -8.59 -5.83 -25.74
N ALA A 52 -9.37 -4.87 -26.24
CA ALA A 52 -8.96 -3.48 -26.36
C ALA A 52 -8.53 -2.86 -25.02
N PHE A 53 -9.27 -3.12 -23.93
CA PHE A 53 -8.87 -2.67 -22.60
C PHE A 53 -7.59 -3.32 -22.10
N LEU A 54 -7.44 -4.62 -22.29
CA LEU A 54 -6.27 -5.37 -21.85
C LEU A 54 -4.99 -4.84 -22.52
N THR A 55 -5.03 -4.60 -23.83
CA THR A 55 -3.89 -4.06 -24.57
C THR A 55 -3.55 -2.63 -24.16
N SER A 56 -4.56 -1.83 -23.82
CA SER A 56 -4.36 -0.47 -23.30
C SER A 56 -3.63 -0.48 -21.96
N ILE A 57 -4.09 -1.31 -21.01
CA ILE A 57 -3.45 -1.46 -19.70
C ILE A 57 -2.02 -1.94 -19.86
N LEU A 58 -1.78 -3.02 -20.62
CA LEU A 58 -0.44 -3.55 -20.87
C LEU A 58 0.50 -2.50 -21.47
N GLY A 59 0.04 -1.74 -22.47
CA GLY A 59 0.83 -0.69 -23.10
C GLY A 59 1.28 0.39 -22.11
N VAL A 60 0.40 0.80 -21.20
CA VAL A 60 0.72 1.77 -20.13
C VAL A 60 1.66 1.16 -19.09
N THR A 61 1.35 -0.03 -18.58
CA THR A 61 2.14 -0.70 -17.53
C THR A 61 3.59 -0.94 -17.97
N VAL A 62 3.79 -1.46 -19.19
CA VAL A 62 5.14 -1.69 -19.74
C VAL A 62 5.88 -0.36 -19.92
N SER A 63 5.18 0.71 -20.29
CA SER A 63 5.81 2.03 -20.45
C SER A 63 6.30 2.60 -19.12
N VAL A 64 5.50 2.49 -18.06
CA VAL A 64 5.89 2.92 -16.71
C VAL A 64 7.06 2.09 -16.19
N LEU A 65 7.00 0.76 -16.35
CA LEU A 65 8.08 -0.14 -15.93
C LEU A 65 9.41 0.18 -16.61
N LEU A 66 9.38 0.45 -17.93
CA LEU A 66 10.57 0.84 -18.67
C LEU A 66 11.12 2.20 -18.23
N LEU A 67 10.25 3.19 -17.96
CA LEU A 67 10.69 4.49 -17.45
C LEU A 67 11.41 4.35 -16.11
N VAL A 68 10.84 3.58 -15.18
CA VAL A 68 11.47 3.31 -13.87
C VAL A 68 12.79 2.57 -14.03
N SER A 69 12.83 1.56 -14.90
CA SER A 69 14.05 0.77 -15.15
C SER A 69 15.16 1.60 -15.77
N LEU A 70 14.83 2.50 -16.71
CA LEU A 70 15.79 3.41 -17.34
C LEU A 70 16.28 4.47 -16.35
N ASN A 71 15.39 5.05 -15.54
CA ASN A 71 15.78 5.99 -14.49
C ASN A 71 16.72 5.33 -13.47
N PHE A 72 16.45 4.08 -13.09
CA PHE A 72 17.33 3.33 -12.20
C PHE A 72 18.70 3.09 -12.82
N TRP A 73 18.74 2.71 -14.10
CA TRP A 73 20.00 2.48 -14.82
C TRP A 73 20.82 3.76 -14.97
N GLU A 74 20.17 4.88 -15.28
CA GLU A 74 20.79 6.22 -15.36
C GLU A 74 21.42 6.60 -14.02
N PHE A 75 20.68 6.46 -12.91
CA PHE A 75 21.21 6.72 -11.56
C PHE A 75 22.39 5.81 -11.18
N TYR A 76 22.29 4.51 -11.47
CA TYR A 76 23.32 3.53 -11.14
C TYR A 76 24.61 3.78 -11.92
N TYR A 77 24.52 3.98 -13.24
CA TYR A 77 25.71 4.18 -14.08
C TYR A 77 26.24 5.61 -14.11
N GLU A 78 25.43 6.65 -13.84
CA GLU A 78 25.98 7.98 -13.56
C GLU A 78 26.86 7.95 -12.31
N THR A 79 26.48 7.19 -11.28
CA THR A 79 27.32 7.02 -10.08
C THR A 79 28.67 6.37 -10.43
N GLU A 80 28.69 5.40 -11.34
CA GLU A 80 29.90 4.66 -11.74
C GLU A 80 30.79 5.46 -12.71
N ASN A 81 30.22 6.16 -13.70
CA ASN A 81 30.96 7.03 -14.63
C ASN A 81 31.56 8.27 -13.95
N ASN A 82 30.90 8.81 -12.92
CA ASN A 82 31.44 9.92 -12.14
C ASN A 82 32.47 9.45 -11.10
N ALA A 83 32.42 8.19 -10.65
CA ALA A 83 33.45 7.60 -9.79
C ALA A 83 34.78 7.38 -10.53
N GLU A 84 34.76 6.96 -11.80
CA GLU A 84 35.99 6.80 -12.59
C GLU A 84 36.68 8.14 -12.92
N LYS A 85 35.92 9.23 -13.09
CA LYS A 85 36.49 10.58 -13.27
C LYS A 85 37.10 11.18 -11.99
N MET A 86 36.85 10.57 -10.83
CA MET A 86 37.32 11.05 -9.53
C MET A 86 38.47 10.21 -8.95
N SER A 87 38.91 9.16 -9.66
CA SER A 87 40.01 8.25 -9.27
C SER A 87 41.42 8.88 -9.31
N GLY A 88 41.53 10.22 -9.30
CA GLY A 88 42.79 10.95 -9.26
C GLY A 88 43.02 11.81 -8.02
N ASN A 89 42.05 11.93 -7.12
CA ASN A 89 42.22 12.77 -5.92
C ASN A 89 42.31 11.90 -4.67
N ILE A 90 43.52 11.82 -4.13
CA ILE A 90 43.76 11.52 -2.72
C ILE A 90 42.77 12.36 -1.91
N PRO A 91 41.90 11.78 -1.06
CA PRO A 91 40.91 12.54 -0.31
C PRO A 91 41.67 13.62 0.46
N SER A 92 41.36 14.88 0.14
CA SER A 92 42.07 16.00 0.74
C SER A 92 41.89 15.92 2.25
N GLU A 93 42.94 16.22 3.01
CA GLU A 93 42.95 16.17 4.48
C GLU A 93 41.72 16.88 5.08
N ASN A 94 41.18 17.87 4.38
CA ASN A 94 39.94 18.58 4.69
C ASN A 94 38.67 17.72 4.68
N GLU A 95 38.51 16.78 3.73
CA GLU A 95 37.36 15.87 3.67
C GLU A 95 37.41 14.82 4.78
N LEU A 96 38.61 14.31 5.10
CA LEU A 96 38.80 13.40 6.22
C LEU A 96 38.50 14.09 7.55
N ASN A 97 38.97 15.33 7.72
CA ASN A 97 38.64 16.15 8.90
C ASN A 97 37.14 16.49 8.99
N ALA A 98 36.47 16.73 7.86
CA ALA A 98 35.03 16.95 7.83
C ALA A 98 34.23 15.68 8.21
N LEU A 99 34.67 14.51 7.75
CA LEU A 99 34.09 13.21 8.12
C LEU A 99 34.31 12.90 9.60
N LEU A 100 35.51 13.13 10.12
CA LEU A 100 35.82 12.98 11.54
C LEU A 100 34.92 13.86 12.40
N ASN A 101 34.77 15.14 12.03
CA ASN A 101 33.88 16.06 12.75
C ASN A 101 32.40 15.59 12.73
N ARG A 102 31.93 15.06 11.60
CA ARG A 102 30.58 14.48 11.49
C ARG A 102 30.41 13.26 12.39
N ILE A 103 31.41 12.38 12.47
CA ILE A 103 31.38 11.19 13.34
C ILE A 103 31.32 11.61 14.81
N THR A 104 32.14 12.58 15.23
CA THR A 104 32.12 13.11 16.61
C THR A 104 30.76 13.71 16.97
N LEU A 105 30.14 14.47 16.07
CA LEU A 105 28.79 15.02 16.28
C LEU A 105 27.73 13.93 16.38
N LEU A 106 27.82 12.88 15.57
CA LEU A 106 26.90 11.73 15.64
C LEU A 106 27.04 10.98 16.98
N GLU A 107 28.26 10.83 17.49
CA GLU A 107 28.54 10.21 18.78
C GLU A 107 27.98 11.03 19.95
N GLU A 108 28.11 12.36 19.89
CA GLU A 108 27.50 13.27 20.86
C GLU A 108 25.96 13.18 20.85
N ILE A 109 25.35 13.20 19.67
CA ILE A 109 23.89 13.04 19.50
C ILE A 109 23.43 11.69 20.07
N ASN A 110 24.14 10.61 19.75
CA ASN A 110 23.77 9.27 20.21
C ASN A 110 23.88 9.16 21.74
N THR A 111 24.91 9.77 22.33
CA THR A 111 25.07 9.85 23.79
C THR A 111 23.94 10.67 24.43
N ASN A 112 23.53 11.77 23.80
CA ASN A 112 22.42 12.61 24.29
C ASN A 112 21.08 11.87 24.22
N ILE A 113 20.82 11.15 23.13
CA ILE A 113 19.63 10.30 22.96
C ILE A 113 19.65 9.19 24.02
N ALA A 114 20.77 8.48 24.20
CA ALA A 114 20.89 7.43 25.20
C ALA A 114 20.62 7.97 26.61
N ASN A 115 21.18 9.12 26.98
CA ASN A 115 20.93 9.76 28.28
C ASN A 115 19.45 10.16 28.47
N LYS A 116 18.79 10.65 27.40
CA LYS A 116 17.36 10.97 27.43
C LYS A 116 16.48 9.72 27.48
N LEU A 117 16.88 8.62 26.85
CA LEU A 117 16.19 7.33 26.91
C LEU A 117 16.40 6.62 28.27
N ILE A 118 17.55 6.83 28.92
CA ILE A 118 17.82 6.37 30.29
C ILE A 118 17.02 7.22 31.31
N TYR A 119 16.61 8.44 30.95
CA TYR A 119 15.63 9.22 31.72
C TYR A 119 14.19 8.99 31.23
N ILE A 120 13.73 7.73 31.29
CA ILE A 120 12.32 7.50 31.56
C ILE A 120 12.23 7.63 33.08
N PRO A 121 11.58 8.68 33.65
CA PRO A 121 11.31 8.66 35.07
C PRO A 121 10.55 7.37 35.32
N GLU A 122 11.06 6.50 36.20
CA GLU A 122 10.24 5.44 36.77
C GLU A 122 8.94 6.15 37.17
N ASN A 123 7.82 5.85 36.47
CA ASN A 123 6.57 6.56 36.72
C ASN A 123 5.95 6.06 38.04
N THR A 124 6.79 5.72 39.02
CA THR A 124 6.49 5.02 40.26
C THR A 124 5.24 5.58 40.91
N GLU A 125 5.04 6.90 40.87
CA GLU A 125 3.82 7.56 41.34
C GLU A 125 2.55 7.22 40.53
N LEU A 126 2.59 7.25 39.20
CA LEU A 126 1.47 6.85 38.34
C LEU A 126 1.21 5.33 38.39
N ALA A 127 2.27 4.51 38.46
CA ALA A 127 2.15 3.08 38.65
C ALA A 127 1.53 2.74 40.00
N GLU A 128 1.95 3.41 41.07
CA GLU A 128 1.38 3.27 42.42
C GLU A 128 -0.08 3.73 42.44
N LEU A 129 -0.40 4.85 41.80
CA LEU A 129 -1.77 5.36 41.72
C LEU A 129 -2.70 4.43 40.91
N LEU A 130 -2.20 3.79 39.85
CA LEU A 130 -2.93 2.75 39.11
C LEU A 130 -3.17 1.50 39.95
N VAL A 131 -2.17 1.05 40.74
CA VAL A 131 -2.32 -0.09 41.65
C VAL A 131 -3.36 0.20 42.73
N VAL A 132 -3.31 1.39 43.35
CA VAL A 132 -4.29 1.82 44.35
C VAL A 132 -5.70 1.86 43.77
N ASN A 133 -5.87 2.45 42.57
CA ASN A 133 -7.18 2.57 41.94
C ASN A 133 -7.76 1.19 41.54
N ASN A 134 -6.92 0.29 41.03
CA ASN A 134 -7.35 -1.08 40.72
C ASN A 134 -7.77 -1.87 41.96
N ASN A 135 -7.07 -1.70 43.09
CA ASN A 135 -7.46 -2.33 44.35
C ASN A 135 -8.81 -1.80 44.86
N ALA A 136 -9.02 -0.48 44.83
CA ALA A 136 -10.30 0.13 45.20
C ALA A 136 -11.46 -0.35 44.30
N MET A 137 -11.20 -0.49 43.00
CA MET A 137 -12.19 -1.03 42.06
C MET A 137 -12.52 -2.50 42.36
N ALA A 138 -11.52 -3.33 42.69
CA ALA A 138 -11.73 -4.72 43.07
C ALA A 138 -12.59 -4.84 44.35
N GLU A 139 -12.34 -4.02 45.36
CA GLU A 139 -13.16 -3.97 46.57
C GLU A 139 -14.60 -3.57 46.28
N ASN A 140 -14.82 -2.55 45.44
CA ASN A 140 -16.16 -2.13 45.03
C ASN A 140 -16.90 -3.25 44.28
N LEU A 141 -16.21 -3.99 43.40
CA LEU A 141 -16.79 -5.14 42.70
C LEU A 141 -17.16 -6.28 43.66
N ILE A 142 -16.35 -6.53 44.69
CA ILE A 142 -16.68 -7.49 45.75
C ILE A 142 -17.93 -7.04 46.51
N GLN A 143 -18.01 -5.76 46.89
CA GLN A 143 -19.19 -5.21 47.58
C GLN A 143 -20.46 -5.33 46.72
N ILE A 144 -20.37 -5.00 45.42
CA ILE A 144 -21.49 -5.19 44.48
C ILE A 144 -21.91 -6.66 44.43
N ASN A 145 -20.96 -7.58 44.31
CA ASN A 145 -21.25 -9.01 44.25
C ASN A 145 -21.93 -9.51 45.54
N THR A 146 -21.43 -9.11 46.71
CA THR A 146 -22.08 -9.45 47.99
C THR A 146 -23.48 -8.87 48.11
N THR A 147 -23.70 -7.64 47.63
CA THR A 147 -25.01 -6.99 47.62
C THR A 147 -25.98 -7.74 46.69
N ILE A 148 -25.56 -8.08 45.48
CA ILE A 148 -26.35 -8.89 44.52
C ILE A 148 -26.69 -10.25 45.14
N LYS A 149 -25.72 -10.91 45.78
CA LYS A 149 -25.94 -12.20 46.46
C LYS A 149 -26.96 -12.08 47.60
N ASN A 150 -26.92 -10.99 48.37
CA ASN A 150 -27.86 -10.73 49.45
C ASN A 150 -29.26 -10.42 48.92
N ILE A 151 -29.40 -9.63 47.84
CA ILE A 151 -30.68 -9.41 47.15
C ILE A 151 -31.25 -10.73 46.64
N GLY A 152 -30.42 -11.58 46.01
CA GLY A 152 -30.83 -12.90 45.52
C GLY A 152 -31.28 -13.83 46.64
N LYS A 153 -30.67 -13.77 47.83
CA LYS A 153 -31.11 -14.51 49.01
C LYS A 153 -32.43 -13.96 49.58
N ASN A 154 -32.58 -12.64 49.67
CA ASN A 154 -33.79 -12.01 50.21
C ASN A 154 -35.01 -12.30 49.32
N ASN A 155 -34.86 -12.30 47.99
CA ASN A 155 -35.93 -12.69 47.06
C ASN A 155 -36.32 -14.17 47.17
N LYS A 156 -35.43 -15.04 47.65
CA LYS A 156 -35.72 -16.47 47.86
C LYS A 156 -36.41 -16.76 49.19
N SER A 157 -36.46 -15.79 50.11
CA SER A 157 -37.12 -15.91 51.42
C SER A 157 -38.55 -15.34 51.43
N ILE A 158 -38.99 -14.72 50.33
CA ILE A 158 -40.34 -14.11 50.17
C ILE A 158 -41.29 -15.07 49.42
N TYR A 159 -40.81 -16.25 49.03
CA TYR A 159 -41.60 -17.35 48.44
C TYR A 159 -41.50 -18.62 49.28
#